data_AF-A0A3Q2PW83-F1
#
_entry.id   AF-A0A3Q2PW83-F1
#
_cell.length_a   1.000
_cell.length_b   1.000
_cell.length_c   1.000
_cell.angle_alpha   90.00
_cell.angle_beta   90.00
_cell.angle_gamma   90.00
#
_symmetry.space_group_name_H-M   'P 1'
#
loop_
_entity.id
_entity.type
_entity.pdbx_description
1 polymer ?
#
loop_
_entity_poly.entity_id
_entity_poly.type
_entity_poly.pdbx_seq_one_letter_code
_entity_poly.pdbx_strand_id
1 'polypeptide(L)'
;MRWWCHFWDSRLCRDTKLISKDKEGKYIIIDFFKNNTYSRLINIHAPNIEIQRKQFFKNIRKWITHHCIIIGDFNVTLTKTDISNNCVFSEDSSRNALFDLISNNGLIDLWRLFNTTKKQFTRKQTHRLHLQELPIL
;
A
#
# COMPACT_ATOMS: atom_id res chain seq x y z
N MET A 1 13.10 -9.34 -7.01
CA MET A 1 11.84 -9.94 -7.50
C MET A 1 11.78 -11.47 -7.46
N ARG A 2 12.88 -12.23 -7.24
CA ARG A 2 12.83 -13.71 -7.21
C ARG A 2 12.15 -14.35 -5.98
N TRP A 3 11.99 -13.61 -4.88
CA TRP A 3 11.37 -14.13 -3.64
C TRP A 3 9.84 -14.27 -3.70
N TRP A 4 9.17 -13.56 -4.60
CA TRP A 4 7.70 -13.54 -4.67
C TRP A 4 7.13 -14.81 -5.31
N CYS A 5 7.87 -15.44 -6.23
CA CYS A 5 7.41 -16.62 -6.97
C CYS A 5 7.20 -17.83 -6.05
N HIS A 6 8.06 -18.02 -5.05
CA HIS A 6 7.91 -19.09 -4.05
C HIS A 6 6.89 -18.75 -2.97
N PHE A 7 6.60 -17.47 -2.75
CA PHE A 7 5.60 -17.06 -1.77
C PHE A 7 4.18 -17.42 -2.21
N TRP A 8 3.89 -17.35 -3.51
CA TRP A 8 2.57 -17.68 -4.08
C TRP A 8 2.51 -19.04 -4.77
N ASP A 9 3.43 -19.96 -4.45
CA ASP A 9 3.29 -21.34 -4.92
C ASP A 9 1.95 -21.88 -4.41
N SER A 10 1.04 -22.18 -5.34
CA SER A 10 -0.32 -22.66 -5.07
C SER A 10 -0.34 -23.99 -4.32
N ARG A 11 0.80 -24.68 -4.21
CA ARG A 11 0.97 -25.89 -3.40
C ARG A 11 1.17 -25.60 -1.91
N LEU A 12 1.51 -24.36 -1.56
CA LEU A 12 1.80 -23.91 -0.18
C LEU A 12 0.67 -23.09 0.47
N CYS A 13 -0.22 -22.49 -0.33
CA CYS A 13 -1.34 -21.68 0.14
C CYS A 13 -2.66 -22.44 -0.07
N ARG A 14 -3.40 -22.74 0.99
CA ARG A 14 -4.68 -23.48 0.95
C ARG A 14 -5.78 -22.70 1.67
N ASP A 15 -7.01 -23.21 1.58
CA ASP A 15 -8.18 -22.71 2.32
C ASP A 15 -8.41 -21.20 2.15
N THR A 16 -8.26 -20.71 0.91
CA THR A 16 -8.49 -19.30 0.60
C THR A 16 -9.98 -18.98 0.68
N LYS A 17 -10.33 -17.99 1.53
CA LYS A 17 -11.70 -17.55 1.74
C LYS A 17 -11.82 -16.04 1.53
N LEU A 18 -12.77 -15.63 0.69
CA LEU A 18 -13.15 -14.22 0.57
C LEU A 18 -13.86 -13.78 1.85
N ILE A 19 -13.31 -12.77 2.51
CA ILE A 19 -13.89 -12.20 3.74
C ILE A 19 -14.72 -10.97 3.41
N SER A 20 -14.20 -10.09 2.56
CA SER A 20 -14.90 -8.89 2.14
C SER A 20 -14.31 -8.35 0.85
N LYS A 21 -15.15 -7.64 0.09
CA LYS A 21 -14.72 -6.86 -1.06
C LYS A 21 -15.49 -5.55 -1.10
N ASP A 22 -14.80 -4.51 -1.53
CA ASP A 22 -15.43 -3.23 -1.77
C ASP A 22 -16.24 -3.24 -3.08
N LYS A 23 -17.33 -2.49 -3.13
CA LYS A 23 -18.16 -2.39 -4.35
C LYS A 23 -17.45 -1.65 -5.48
N GLU A 24 -16.60 -0.68 -5.16
CA GLU A 24 -15.85 0.12 -6.13
C GLU A 24 -14.43 -0.43 -6.36
N GLY A 25 -14.13 -1.63 -5.84
CA GLY A 25 -12.84 -2.27 -5.99
C GLY A 25 -11.71 -1.63 -5.19
N LYS A 26 -12.02 -0.83 -4.15
CA LYS A 26 -10.98 -0.19 -3.32
C LYS A 26 -10.26 -1.15 -2.38
N TYR A 27 -10.84 -2.31 -2.07
CA TYR A 27 -10.14 -3.37 -1.37
C TYR A 27 -10.71 -4.75 -1.70
N ILE A 28 -9.86 -5.76 -1.50
CA ILE A 28 -10.26 -7.17 -1.37
C ILE A 28 -9.53 -7.77 -0.17
N ILE A 29 -10.27 -8.51 0.64
CA ILE A 29 -9.77 -9.14 1.86
C ILE A 29 -10.02 -10.62 1.78
N ILE A 30 -8.94 -11.39 1.88
CA ILE A 30 -8.99 -12.84 1.89
C ILE A 30 -8.25 -13.38 3.11
N ASP A 31 -8.77 -14.46 3.67
CA ASP A 31 -8.01 -15.29 4.60
C ASP A 31 -7.45 -16.48 3.83
N PHE A 32 -6.26 -16.93 4.21
CA PHE A 32 -5.60 -18.07 3.62
C PHE A 32 -4.76 -18.81 4.66
N PHE A 33 -4.56 -20.11 4.45
CA PHE A 33 -3.72 -20.94 5.31
C PHE A 33 -2.36 -21.17 4.67
N LYS A 34 -1.30 -20.82 5.39
CA LYS A 34 0.09 -21.03 4.97
C LYS A 34 1.01 -21.15 6.17
N ASN A 35 2.04 -21.98 6.09
CA ASN A 35 3.04 -22.19 7.16
C ASN A 35 2.40 -22.52 8.52
N ASN A 36 1.36 -23.37 8.51
CA ASN A 36 0.62 -23.76 9.70
C ASN A 36 -0.09 -22.61 10.44
N THR A 37 -0.45 -21.53 9.74
CA THR A 37 -1.11 -20.35 10.31
C THR A 37 -2.14 -19.78 9.34
N TYR A 38 -3.31 -19.37 9.86
CA TYR A 38 -4.26 -18.57 9.10
C TYR A 38 -3.79 -17.11 9.06
N SER A 39 -3.59 -16.60 7.85
CA SER A 39 -3.18 -15.22 7.60
C SER A 39 -4.22 -14.49 6.78
N ARG A 40 -4.34 -13.17 6.99
CA ARG A 40 -5.20 -12.30 6.21
C ARG A 40 -4.40 -11.47 5.23
N LEU A 41 -4.79 -11.46 3.96
CA LEU A 41 -4.31 -10.51 2.97
C LEU A 41 -5.34 -9.41 2.79
N ILE A 42 -4.90 -8.16 2.96
CA ILE A 42 -5.70 -6.95 2.74
C ILE A 42 -5.05 -6.21 1.57
N ASN A 43 -5.57 -6.41 0.36
CA ASN A 43 -5.11 -5.66 -0.79
C ASN A 43 -5.98 -4.41 -0.96
N ILE A 44 -5.34 -3.23 -1.01
CA ILE A 44 -6.03 -1.93 -1.05
C ILE A 44 -5.64 -1.11 -2.28
N HIS A 45 -6.57 -0.26 -2.69
CA HIS A 45 -6.33 0.86 -3.57
C HIS A 45 -6.99 2.10 -2.94
N ALA A 46 -6.22 2.80 -2.12
CA ALA A 46 -6.70 3.93 -1.34
C ALA A 46 -7.08 5.12 -2.24
N PRO A 47 -8.10 5.92 -1.89
CA PRO A 47 -8.49 7.08 -2.67
C PRO A 47 -7.38 8.14 -2.84
N ASN A 48 -7.44 8.90 -3.94
CA ASN A 48 -6.53 10.03 -4.19
C ASN A 48 -6.87 11.27 -3.33
N ILE A 49 -8.13 11.43 -2.93
CA ILE A 49 -8.60 12.58 -2.15
C ILE A 49 -8.26 12.34 -0.67
N GLU A 50 -7.55 13.28 -0.06
CA GLU A 50 -7.01 13.17 1.31
C GLU A 50 -8.08 12.78 2.35
N ILE A 51 -9.22 13.49 2.39
CA ILE A 51 -10.28 13.24 3.37
C ILE A 51 -10.85 11.82 3.22
N GLN A 52 -11.06 11.38 1.98
CA GLN A 52 -11.54 10.03 1.69
C GLN A 52 -10.50 8.98 2.07
N ARG A 53 -9.22 9.22 1.77
CA ARG A 53 -8.10 8.35 2.13
C ARG A 53 -7.93 8.20 3.64
N LYS A 54 -8.06 9.31 4.38
CA LYS A 54 -8.05 9.30 5.85
C LYS A 54 -9.16 8.42 6.42
N GLN A 55 -10.39 8.58 5.94
CA GLN A 55 -11.51 7.74 6.39
C GLN A 55 -11.34 6.28 5.94
N PHE A 56 -10.78 6.06 4.75
CA PHE A 56 -10.47 4.73 4.24
C PHE A 56 -9.54 3.96 5.19
N PHE A 57 -8.43 4.54 5.63
CA PHE A 57 -7.52 3.89 6.58
C PHE A 57 -8.19 3.58 7.92
N LYS A 58 -9.02 4.49 8.45
CA LYS A 58 -9.82 4.22 9.66
C LYS A 58 -10.76 3.03 9.48
N ASN A 59 -11.40 2.94 8.31
CA ASN A 59 -12.32 1.85 7.99
C ASN A 59 -11.61 0.51 7.77
N ILE A 60 -10.35 0.51 7.31
CA ILE A 60 -9.53 -0.70 7.15
C ILE A 60 -9.17 -1.35 8.49
N ARG A 61 -9.03 -0.54 9.56
CA ARG A 61 -8.65 -1.02 10.90
C ARG A 61 -9.45 -2.22 11.40
N LYS A 62 -10.76 -2.27 11.13
CA LYS A 62 -11.64 -3.37 11.58
C LYS A 62 -11.28 -4.74 10.99
N TRP A 63 -10.50 -4.76 9.91
CA TRP A 63 -10.10 -5.98 9.22
C TRP A 63 -8.73 -6.49 9.66
N ILE A 64 -7.96 -5.70 10.41
CA ILE A 64 -6.64 -6.09 10.91
C ILE A 64 -6.78 -7.27 11.87
N THR A 65 -5.94 -8.28 11.68
CA THR A 65 -5.81 -9.44 12.56
C THR A 65 -4.35 -9.57 13.01
N HIS A 66 -4.09 -10.45 13.98
CA HIS A 66 -2.73 -10.70 14.47
C HIS A 66 -1.75 -11.13 13.36
N HIS A 67 -2.22 -11.97 12.43
CA HIS A 67 -1.47 -12.38 11.24
C HIS A 67 -2.12 -11.78 10.00
N CYS A 68 -1.71 -10.56 9.64
CA CYS A 68 -2.16 -9.94 8.40
C CYS A 68 -1.02 -9.29 7.60
N ILE A 69 -1.25 -9.18 6.29
CA ILE A 69 -0.39 -8.49 5.35
C ILE A 69 -1.26 -7.49 4.61
N ILE A 70 -0.89 -6.22 4.68
CA ILE A 70 -1.54 -5.14 3.92
C ILE A 70 -0.66 -4.78 2.74
N ILE A 71 -1.20 -4.84 1.53
CA ILE A 71 -0.50 -4.53 0.29
C ILE A 71 -1.35 -3.62 -0.59
N GLY A 72 -0.74 -3.06 -1.63
CA GLY A 72 -1.43 -2.32 -2.67
C GLY A 72 -0.98 -0.87 -2.74
N ASP A 73 -1.86 0.00 -3.22
CA ASP A 73 -1.58 1.42 -3.39
C ASP A 73 -2.21 2.23 -2.26
N PHE A 74 -1.37 2.79 -1.41
CA PHE A 74 -1.79 3.62 -0.29
C PHE A 74 -2.05 5.07 -0.70
N ASN A 75 -1.60 5.50 -1.90
CA ASN A 75 -1.72 6.87 -2.39
C ASN A 75 -1.25 7.97 -1.41
N VAL A 76 -0.28 7.63 -0.54
CA VAL A 76 0.34 8.56 0.42
C VAL A 76 1.81 8.20 0.62
N THR A 77 2.64 9.21 0.80
CA THR A 77 4.06 9.06 1.16
C THR A 77 4.19 9.19 2.68
N LEU A 78 4.80 8.20 3.35
CA LEU A 78 4.89 8.16 4.82
C LEU A 78 5.97 9.10 5.37
N THR A 79 7.11 9.19 4.70
CA THR A 79 8.29 9.90 5.19
C THR A 79 8.97 10.72 4.09
N LYS A 80 9.87 11.63 4.46
CA LYS A 80 10.65 12.44 3.52
C LYS A 80 11.57 11.61 2.60
N THR A 81 11.91 10.38 2.99
CA THR A 81 12.71 9.46 2.16
C THR A 81 11.88 8.79 1.06
N ASP A 82 10.56 8.90 1.12
CA ASP A 82 9.63 8.34 0.12
C ASP A 82 9.34 9.31 -1.04
N ILE A 83 9.87 10.52 -0.99
CA ILE A 83 9.75 11.52 -2.05
C ILE A 83 11.08 11.82 -2.72
N SER A 84 11.02 12.20 -4.00
CA SER A 84 12.20 12.65 -4.75
C SER A 84 12.69 14.00 -4.22
N ASN A 85 13.97 14.33 -4.47
CA ASN A 85 14.57 15.59 -4.01
C ASN A 85 13.87 16.84 -4.60
N ASN A 86 13.17 16.70 -5.73
CA ASN A 86 12.50 17.79 -6.42
C ASN A 86 10.99 17.88 -6.07
N CYS A 87 10.53 17.09 -5.10
CA CYS A 87 9.15 17.11 -4.64
C CYS A 87 9.04 17.80 -3.28
N VAL A 88 7.90 18.45 -3.03
CA VAL A 88 7.57 19.02 -1.71
C VAL A 88 6.92 17.94 -0.85
N PHE A 89 7.43 17.75 0.37
CA PHE A 89 6.76 16.91 1.37
C PHE A 89 5.65 17.72 2.05
N SER A 90 4.50 17.80 1.39
CA SER A 90 3.36 18.57 1.91
C SER A 90 2.73 17.91 3.13
N GLU A 91 1.99 18.71 3.90
CA GLU A 91 1.07 18.20 4.89
C GLU A 91 0.00 17.33 4.20
N ASP A 92 -0.35 16.22 4.86
CA ASP A 92 -1.38 15.29 4.43
C ASP A 92 -1.92 14.62 5.70
N SER A 93 -3.15 14.94 6.10
CA SER A 93 -3.73 14.40 7.34
C SER A 93 -4.09 12.92 7.24
N SER A 94 -4.15 12.34 6.05
CA SER A 94 -4.31 10.89 5.85
C SER A 94 -3.03 10.13 6.18
N ARG A 95 -1.85 10.78 6.08
CA ARG A 95 -0.56 10.21 6.52
C ARG A 95 -0.59 9.85 7.99
N ASN A 96 -1.14 10.74 8.83
CA ASN A 96 -1.28 10.48 10.26
C ASN A 96 -2.23 9.31 10.51
N ALA A 97 -3.34 9.21 9.76
CA ALA A 97 -4.24 8.06 9.90
C ALA A 97 -3.58 6.74 9.47
N LEU A 98 -2.70 6.74 8.47
CA LEU A 98 -1.92 5.55 8.12
C LEU A 98 -0.86 5.25 9.20
N PHE A 99 -0.19 6.25 9.73
CA PHE A 99 0.76 6.09 10.82
C PHE A 99 0.09 5.49 12.06
N ASP A 100 -1.08 6.00 12.44
CA ASP A 100 -1.91 5.49 13.53
C ASP A 100 -2.38 4.05 13.26
N LEU A 101 -2.74 3.73 12.02
CA LEU A 101 -3.10 2.36 11.63
C LEU A 101 -1.92 1.41 11.80
N ILE A 102 -0.70 1.85 11.51
CA ILE A 102 0.50 1.03 11.64
C ILE A 102 0.87 0.85 13.12
N SER A 103 1.05 1.96 13.84
CA SER A 103 1.56 1.98 15.21
C SER A 103 0.60 1.34 16.21
N ASN A 104 -0.70 1.67 16.14
CA ASN A 104 -1.69 1.17 17.10
C ASN A 104 -2.05 -0.30 16.90
N ASN A 105 -1.62 -0.91 15.79
CA ASN A 105 -1.92 -2.29 15.46
C ASN A 105 -0.66 -3.17 15.37
N GLY A 106 0.51 -2.66 15.76
CA GLY A 106 1.77 -3.40 15.73
C GLY A 106 2.20 -3.83 14.33
N LEU A 107 1.75 -3.11 13.29
CA LEU A 107 2.18 -3.36 11.92
C LEU A 107 3.57 -2.76 11.71
N ILE A 108 4.28 -3.28 10.71
CA ILE A 108 5.61 -2.81 10.35
C ILE A 108 5.64 -2.59 8.83
N ASP A 109 6.20 -1.46 8.40
CA ASP A 109 6.57 -1.27 6.99
C ASP A 109 7.78 -2.16 6.68
N LEU A 110 7.49 -3.32 6.07
CA LEU A 110 8.49 -4.33 5.75
C LEU A 110 9.55 -3.81 4.77
N TRP A 111 9.18 -2.94 3.83
CA TRP A 111 10.15 -2.42 2.87
C TRP A 111 11.13 -1.47 3.55
N ARG A 112 10.62 -0.56 4.39
CA ARG A 112 11.46 0.39 5.13
C ARG A 112 12.34 -0.31 6.17
N LEU A 113 11.88 -1.40 6.79
CA LEU A 113 12.66 -2.22 7.71
C LEU A 113 13.97 -2.73 7.09
N PHE A 114 13.93 -3.17 5.82
CA PHE A 114 15.11 -3.68 5.11
C PHE A 114 15.87 -2.61 4.32
N ASN A 115 15.33 -1.39 4.20
CA ASN A 115 15.86 -0.32 3.34
C ASN A 115 15.83 1.04 4.06
N THR A 116 16.30 1.10 5.31
CA THR A 116 16.10 2.21 6.25
C THR A 116 16.34 3.60 5.65
N THR A 117 17.43 3.79 4.89
CA THR A 117 17.82 5.09 4.33
C THR A 117 17.67 5.19 2.81
N LYS A 118 17.29 4.09 2.14
CA LYS A 118 17.25 4.06 0.68
C LYS A 118 16.12 4.94 0.16
N LYS A 119 16.41 5.74 -0.87
CA LYS A 119 15.39 6.43 -1.66
C LYS A 119 15.07 5.59 -2.89
N GLN A 120 13.86 5.06 -2.94
CA GLN A 120 13.34 4.30 -4.08
C GLN A 120 11.84 4.59 -4.19
N PHE A 121 11.37 4.75 -5.43
CA PHE A 121 10.02 5.25 -5.70
C PHE A 121 9.23 4.23 -6.52
N THR A 122 7.93 4.14 -6.28
CA THR A 122 7.01 3.23 -6.98
C THR A 122 6.15 3.93 -8.04
N ARG A 123 6.08 5.26 -7.99
CA ARG A 123 5.31 6.10 -8.94
C ARG A 123 6.15 7.27 -9.43
N LYS A 124 6.07 7.57 -10.72
CA LYS A 124 6.63 8.79 -11.34
C LYS A 124 5.49 9.65 -11.84
N GLN A 125 5.44 10.92 -11.39
CA GLN A 125 4.54 11.91 -11.96
C GLN A 125 5.30 12.70 -13.02
N THR A 126 4.93 12.52 -14.28
CA THR A 126 5.42 13.38 -15.36
C THR A 126 4.55 14.63 -15.41
N HIS A 127 5.11 15.80 -15.11
CA HIS A 127 4.49 17.03 -15.57
C HIS A 127 4.51 17.01 -17.10
N ARG A 128 3.33 16.90 -17.73
CA ARG A 128 3.17 17.38 -19.10
C ARG A 128 3.29 18.90 -19.04
N LEU A 129 4.51 19.42 -19.04
CA LEU A 129 4.73 20.67 -19.74
C LEU A 129 4.22 20.43 -21.16
N HIS A 130 3.38 21.33 -21.68
CA HIS A 130 2.94 21.25 -23.06
C HIS A 130 4.12 20.87 -23.95
N LEU A 131 3.99 19.75 -24.66
CA LEU A 131 4.78 19.53 -25.86
C LEU A 131 4.34 20.63 -26.83
N GLN A 132 4.95 21.81 -26.70
CA GLN A 132 4.95 22.78 -27.79
C GLN A 132 5.68 22.08 -28.94
N GLU A 133 4.93 21.99 -30.03
CA GLU A 133 5.24 21.51 -31.36
C GLU A 133 6.74 21.53 -31.68
N LEU A 134 7.28 20.36 -32.03
CA LEU A 134 8.46 20.30 -32.89
C LEU A 134 7.96 20.56 -34.32
N PRO A 135 8.35 21.65 -34.99
CA PRO A 135 8.06 21.79 -36.41
C PRO A 135 8.80 20.68 -37.16
N ILE A 136 8.05 19.99 -38.02
CA ILE A 136 8.62 19.10 -39.02
C ILE A 136 9.37 20.01 -40.00
N LEU A 137 10.70 19.88 -40.05
CA LEU A 137 11.52 20.23 -41.22
C LEU A 137 11.87 18.93 -41.94
#